data_AF-A0A330GTR3-F1
#
_entry.id   AF-A0A330GTR3-F1
#
_cell.length_a   1.000
_cell.length_b   1.000
_cell.length_c   1.000
_cell.angle_alpha   90.00
_cell.angle_beta   90.00
_cell.angle_gamma   90.00
#
_symmetry.space_group_name_H-M   'P 1'
#
loop_
_entity.id
_entity.type
_entity.pdbx_description
1 polymer ?
#
loop_
_entity_poly.entity_id
_entity_poly.type
_entity_poly.pdbx_seq_one_letter_code
_entity_poly.pdbx_strand_id
1 'polypeptide(L)'
;MAGLLIAWVIGTFLYFKIVIDWAFDADIMISAAVLIAILEGISTIFIGALHAIQLLNYDWTIGSIFTGFRTTVRKTVLILVATMLFNIICARLIIFGFSRELNREIQNFCKTGCLVHGTILKFSLIIIIPLLLHYAVVVAGTYRTAKQGDR
;
A
#
# COMPACT_ATOMS: atom_id res chain seq x y z
N MET A 1 -12.59 -12.51 -7.16
CA MET A 1 -12.34 -11.24 -6.45
C MET A 1 -12.18 -11.47 -4.95
N ALA A 2 -13.20 -11.96 -4.23
CA ALA A 2 -13.13 -12.16 -2.77
C ALA A 2 -11.96 -13.04 -2.30
N GLY A 3 -11.71 -14.20 -2.94
CA GLY A 3 -10.58 -15.07 -2.58
C GLY A 3 -9.21 -14.42 -2.77
N LEU A 4 -9.06 -13.57 -3.78
CA LEU A 4 -7.82 -12.82 -4.02
C LEU A 4 -7.60 -11.74 -2.95
N LEU A 5 -8.68 -11.06 -2.51
CA LEU A 5 -8.61 -10.11 -1.41
C LEU A 5 -8.27 -10.78 -0.07
N ILE A 6 -8.85 -11.96 0.21
CA ILE A 6 -8.55 -12.70 1.44
C ILE A 6 -7.08 -13.16 1.44
N ALA A 7 -6.62 -13.76 0.35
CA ALA A 7 -5.22 -14.16 0.20
C ALA A 7 -4.28 -12.94 0.31
N TRP A 8 -4.70 -11.80 -0.26
CA TRP A 8 -3.96 -10.56 -0.16
C TRP A 8 -3.80 -10.11 1.29
N VAL A 9 -4.90 -9.95 2.04
CA VAL A 9 -4.89 -9.50 3.44
C VAL A 9 -4.05 -10.42 4.34
N ILE A 10 -4.16 -11.74 4.14
CA ILE A 10 -3.33 -12.72 4.88
C ILE A 10 -1.86 -12.54 4.51
N GLY A 11 -1.55 -12.35 3.23
CA GLY A 11 -0.20 -12.08 2.74
C GLY A 11 0.38 -10.79 3.32
N THR A 12 -0.39 -9.70 3.34
CA THR A 12 0.06 -8.43 3.94
C THR A 12 0.29 -8.55 5.43
N PHE A 13 -0.56 -9.28 6.16
CA PHE A 13 -0.36 -9.56 7.57
C PHE A 13 0.97 -10.26 7.84
N LEU A 14 1.23 -11.37 7.13
CA LEU A 14 2.48 -12.12 7.27
C LEU A 14 3.69 -11.26 6.89
N TYR A 15 3.57 -10.50 5.79
CA TYR A 15 4.60 -9.57 5.35
C TYR A 15 4.94 -8.54 6.43
N PHE A 16 3.96 -7.88 7.03
CA PHE A 16 4.23 -6.87 8.06
C PHE A 16 4.82 -7.45 9.33
N LYS A 17 4.35 -8.63 9.77
CA LYS A 17 4.94 -9.29 10.94
C LYS A 17 6.40 -9.63 10.68
N ILE A 18 6.72 -10.30 9.57
CA ILE A 18 8.08 -10.75 9.26
C ILE A 18 9.02 -9.58 8.97
N VAL A 19 8.61 -8.65 8.11
CA VAL A 19 9.50 -7.60 7.59
C VAL A 19 9.76 -6.52 8.62
N ILE A 20 8.78 -6.16 9.47
CA ILE A 20 9.02 -5.16 10.51
C ILE A 20 9.87 -5.75 11.63
N ASP A 21 9.61 -7.00 12.06
CA ASP A 21 10.46 -7.67 13.04
C ASP A 21 11.91 -7.74 12.56
N TRP A 22 12.13 -8.10 11.29
CA TRP A 22 13.46 -8.21 10.71
C TRP A 22 14.14 -6.86 10.45
N ALA A 23 13.41 -5.86 9.97
CA ALA A 23 13.99 -4.58 9.57
C ALA A 23 14.30 -3.64 10.75
N PHE A 24 13.66 -3.86 11.89
CA PHE A 24 13.80 -3.01 13.08
C PHE A 24 14.24 -3.78 14.33
N ASP A 25 14.59 -5.07 14.21
CA ASP A 25 14.97 -5.94 15.35
C ASP A 25 14.00 -5.80 16.55
N ALA A 26 12.72 -5.60 16.25
CA ALA A 26 11.73 -5.24 17.25
C ALA A 26 10.52 -6.15 17.15
N ASP A 27 10.09 -6.70 18.28
CA ASP A 27 8.93 -7.59 18.30
C ASP A 27 7.65 -6.76 18.15
N ILE A 28 7.14 -6.67 16.91
CA ILE A 28 5.84 -6.06 16.68
C ILE A 28 4.77 -7.00 17.22
N MET A 29 3.88 -6.45 18.06
CA MET A 29 2.71 -7.19 18.51
C MET A 29 1.88 -7.66 17.31
N ILE A 30 1.42 -8.92 17.37
CA ILE A 30 0.54 -9.52 16.35
C ILE A 30 -0.68 -8.62 16.09
N SER A 31 -1.24 -8.01 17.13
CA SER A 31 -2.36 -7.06 17.01
C SER A 31 -2.03 -5.84 16.13
N ALA A 32 -0.82 -5.31 16.21
CA ALA A 32 -0.37 -4.19 15.38
C ALA A 32 -0.27 -4.63 13.91
N ALA A 33 0.35 -5.79 13.65
CA ALA A 33 0.45 -6.34 12.30
C ALA A 33 -0.93 -6.61 11.67
N VAL A 34 -1.87 -7.17 12.44
CA VAL A 34 -3.26 -7.37 11.98
C VAL A 34 -3.92 -6.04 11.62
N LEU A 35 -3.77 -5.01 12.46
CA LEU A 35 -4.42 -3.73 12.25
C LEU A 35 -3.85 -2.99 11.01
N ILE A 36 -2.53 -3.09 10.77
CA ILE A 36 -1.91 -2.58 9.54
C ILE A 36 -2.40 -3.37 8.32
N ALA A 37 -2.54 -4.70 8.41
CA ALA A 37 -3.05 -5.51 7.31
C ALA A 37 -4.51 -5.16 6.95
N ILE A 38 -5.35 -4.89 7.95
CA ILE A 38 -6.73 -4.43 7.74
C ILE A 38 -6.73 -3.05 7.08
N LEU A 39 -5.90 -2.12 7.55
CA LEU A 39 -5.74 -0.78 6.97
C LEU A 39 -5.33 -0.86 5.48
N GLU A 40 -4.33 -1.68 5.16
CA GLU A 40 -3.90 -1.95 3.78
C GLU A 40 -5.00 -2.63 2.95
N GLY A 41 -5.73 -3.58 3.54
CA GLY A 41 -6.88 -4.23 2.90
C GLY A 41 -7.99 -3.25 2.51
N ILE A 42 -8.32 -2.32 3.40
CA ILE A 42 -9.31 -1.26 3.11
C ILE A 42 -8.78 -0.32 2.02
N SER A 43 -7.51 0.07 2.11
CA SER A 43 -6.88 0.99 1.15
C SER A 43 -6.81 0.41 -0.25
N THR A 44 -6.50 -0.88 -0.36
CA THR A 44 -6.45 -1.61 -1.64
C THR A 44 -7.83 -1.72 -2.28
N ILE A 45 -8.88 -1.98 -1.50
CA ILE A 45 -10.28 -1.94 -1.98
C ILE A 45 -10.64 -0.54 -2.47
N PHE A 46 -10.33 0.50 -1.69
CA PHE A 46 -10.63 1.89 -2.04
C PHE A 46 -9.96 2.32 -3.35
N ILE A 47 -8.66 2.10 -3.49
CA ILE A 47 -7.92 2.44 -4.71
C ILE A 47 -8.42 1.60 -5.91
N GLY A 48 -8.71 0.32 -5.69
CA GLY A 48 -9.27 -0.56 -6.72
C GLY A 48 -10.62 -0.05 -7.24
N ALA A 49 -11.51 0.39 -6.34
CA ALA A 49 -12.80 0.96 -6.70
C ALA A 49 -12.66 2.28 -7.49
N LEU A 50 -11.76 3.18 -7.05
CA LEU A 50 -11.48 4.41 -7.78
C LEU A 50 -10.93 4.14 -9.18
N HIS A 51 -10.03 3.16 -9.32
CA HIS A 51 -9.52 2.74 -10.62
C HIS A 51 -10.64 2.19 -11.52
N ALA A 52 -11.55 1.37 -10.98
CA ALA A 52 -12.69 0.86 -11.73
C ALA A 52 -13.62 1.99 -12.24
N ILE A 53 -13.88 3.01 -11.42
CA ILE A 53 -14.67 4.20 -11.84
C ILE A 53 -13.97 4.97 -12.97
N GLN A 54 -12.64 5.07 -12.92
CA GLN A 54 -11.88 5.73 -13.99
C GLN A 54 -11.91 4.93 -15.29
N LEU A 55 -11.89 3.60 -15.22
CA LEU A 55 -12.03 2.73 -16.39
C LEU A 55 -13.41 2.83 -17.04
N LEU A 56 -14.48 2.99 -16.26
CA LEU A 56 -15.84 3.20 -16.79
C LEU A 56 -15.95 4.49 -17.63
N ASN A 57 -15.18 5.51 -17.27
CA ASN A 57 -15.14 6.80 -17.97
C ASN A 57 -13.96 6.92 -18.94
N TYR A 58 -13.25 5.83 -19.21
CA TYR A 58 -12.10 5.82 -20.12
C TYR A 58 -12.59 5.64 -21.56
N ASP A 59 -12.10 6.48 -22.47
CA ASP A 59 -12.37 6.34 -23.89
C ASP A 59 -11.46 5.27 -24.49
N TRP A 60 -12.03 4.10 -24.73
CA TRP A 60 -11.33 2.92 -25.25
C TRP A 60 -10.98 3.04 -26.74
N THR A 61 -11.41 4.10 -27.43
CA THR A 61 -11.04 4.36 -28.84
C THR A 61 -9.59 4.83 -29.01
N ILE A 62 -8.90 5.20 -27.92
CA ILE A 62 -7.48 5.57 -27.93
C ILE A 62 -6.63 4.30 -28.09
N GLY A 63 -6.27 3.97 -29.34
CA GLY A 63 -5.68 2.69 -29.79
C GLY A 63 -4.31 2.24 -29.23
N SER A 64 -3.89 2.71 -28.05
CA SER A 64 -2.66 2.22 -27.38
C SER A 64 -2.90 2.00 -25.88
N ILE A 65 -2.77 0.74 -25.46
CA ILE A 65 -2.82 0.29 -24.06
C ILE A 65 -1.87 1.09 -23.16
N PHE A 66 -0.68 1.43 -23.68
CA PHE A 66 0.32 2.18 -22.93
C PHE A 66 -0.12 3.63 -22.67
N THR A 67 -0.77 4.25 -23.65
CA THR A 67 -1.31 5.61 -23.52
C THR A 67 -2.47 5.64 -22.53
N GLY A 68 -3.33 4.62 -22.54
CA GLY A 68 -4.41 4.44 -21.57
C GLY A 68 -3.91 4.20 -20.16
N PHE A 69 -2.95 3.29 -19.99
CA PHE A 69 -2.30 3.05 -18.70
C PHE A 69 -1.72 4.34 -18.12
N ARG A 70 -0.95 5.09 -18.93
CA ARG A 70 -0.32 6.34 -18.49
C ARG A 70 -1.35 7.41 -18.12
N THR A 71 -2.45 7.52 -18.86
CA THR A 71 -3.49 8.51 -18.56
C THR A 71 -4.29 8.15 -17.31
N THR A 72 -4.64 6.88 -17.12
CA THR A 72 -5.33 6.42 -15.91
C THR A 72 -4.46 6.60 -14.68
N VAL A 73 -3.21 6.11 -14.70
CA VAL A 73 -2.27 6.27 -13.58
C VAL A 73 -2.07 7.75 -13.24
N ARG A 74 -1.94 8.63 -14.24
CA ARG A 74 -1.79 10.07 -14.03
C ARG A 74 -3.02 10.69 -13.34
N LYS A 75 -4.23 10.23 -13.66
CA LYS A 75 -5.47 10.67 -13.02
C LYS A 75 -5.60 10.15 -11.58
N THR A 76 -5.10 8.95 -11.29
CA THR A 76 -5.15 8.38 -9.93
C THR A 76 -3.93 8.76 -9.07
N VAL A 77 -2.87 9.35 -9.64
CA VAL A 77 -1.57 9.54 -8.95
C VAL A 77 -1.69 10.37 -7.67
N LEU A 78 -2.50 11.44 -7.69
CA LEU A 78 -2.65 12.32 -6.52
C LEU A 78 -3.36 11.59 -5.38
N ILE A 79 -4.40 10.83 -5.71
CA ILE A 79 -5.14 10.03 -4.73
C ILE A 79 -4.25 8.90 -4.20
N LEU A 80 -3.50 8.23 -5.08
CA LEU A 80 -2.57 7.18 -4.70
C LEU A 80 -1.50 7.68 -3.72
N VAL A 81 -0.91 8.86 -3.99
CA VAL A 81 0.05 9.51 -3.08
C VAL A 81 -0.63 9.89 -1.75
N ALA A 82 -1.84 10.44 -1.79
CA ALA A 82 -2.59 10.76 -0.58
C ALA A 82 -2.89 9.51 0.28
N THR A 83 -3.29 8.40 -0.34
CA THR A 83 -3.53 7.11 0.34
C THR A 83 -2.23 6.54 0.93
N MET A 84 -1.11 6.63 0.23
CA MET A 84 0.19 6.22 0.77
C MET A 84 0.58 7.02 2.00
N LEU A 85 0.46 8.35 1.94
CA LEU A 85 0.77 9.22 3.08
C LEU A 85 -0.15 8.92 4.26
N PHE A 86 -1.44 8.71 4.00
CA PHE A 86 -2.41 8.29 5.00
C PHE A 86 -2.01 6.96 5.66
N ASN A 87 -1.66 5.94 4.88
CA ASN A 87 -1.24 4.65 5.40
C ASN A 87 0.04 4.74 6.23
N ILE A 88 1.02 5.54 5.80
CA ILE A 88 2.25 5.78 6.57
C ILE A 88 1.93 6.40 7.94
N ILE A 89 1.05 7.41 7.97
CA ILE A 89 0.66 8.09 9.22
C ILE A 89 -0.11 7.13 10.13
N CYS A 90 -1.12 6.43 9.61
CA CYS A 90 -1.92 5.49 10.38
C CYS A 90 -1.09 4.31 10.89
N ALA A 91 -0.24 3.70 10.05
CA ALA A 91 0.64 2.61 10.47
C ALA A 91 1.60 3.03 11.59
N ARG A 92 2.12 4.27 11.55
CA ARG A 92 2.89 4.82 12.67
C ARG A 92 2.06 4.91 13.94
N LEU A 93 0.85 5.47 13.88
CA LEU A 93 -0.02 5.59 15.05
C LEU A 93 -0.35 4.24 15.67
N ILE A 94 -0.61 3.23 14.84
CA ILE A 94 -0.86 1.85 15.27
C ILE A 94 0.36 1.31 16.02
N ILE A 95 1.55 1.45 15.44
CA ILE A 95 2.77 0.94 16.06
C ILE A 95 3.10 1.68 17.36
N PHE A 96 2.88 2.99 17.44
CA PHE A 96 3.01 3.75 18.68
C PHE A 96 2.05 3.27 19.77
N GLY A 97 0.82 2.93 19.39
CA GLY A 97 -0.20 2.43 20.32
C GLY A 97 0.06 1.00 20.80
N PHE A 98 0.73 0.18 19.99
CA PHE A 98 0.83 -1.27 20.20
C PHE A 98 2.26 -1.82 20.30
N SER A 99 3.32 -1.01 20.29
CA SER A 99 4.68 -1.47 20.62
C SER A 99 5.39 -0.43 21.48
N ARG A 100 5.54 -0.72 22.78
CA ARG A 100 6.27 0.14 23.72
C ARG A 100 7.76 0.24 23.40
N GLU A 101 8.34 -0.82 22.85
CA GLU A 101 9.76 -0.88 22.45
C GLU A 101 10.01 -0.03 21.20
N LEU A 102 9.17 -0.18 20.15
CA LEU A 102 9.26 0.70 18.98
C LEU A 102 8.89 2.14 19.32
N ASN A 103 7.97 2.37 20.27
CA ASN A 103 7.66 3.71 20.77
C ASN A 103 8.88 4.35 21.45
N ARG A 104 9.67 3.58 22.21
CA ARG A 104 10.88 4.08 22.89
C ARG A 104 12.00 4.38 21.90
N GLU A 105 12.15 3.54 20.88
CA GLU A 105 13.05 3.80 19.77
C GLU A 105 12.60 5.04 18.99
N ILE A 106 11.34 5.13 18.57
CA ILE A 106 10.80 6.28 17.82
C ILE A 106 10.82 7.58 18.66
N GLN A 107 10.61 7.52 19.97
CA GLN A 107 10.81 8.67 20.86
C GLN A 107 12.28 9.09 20.95
N ASN A 108 13.22 8.15 21.04
CA ASN A 108 14.65 8.45 21.00
C ASN A 108 15.08 8.98 19.62
N PHE A 109 14.45 8.52 18.52
CA PHE A 109 14.61 9.03 17.16
C PHE A 109 14.14 10.49 17.02
N CYS A 110 13.06 10.88 17.71
CA CYS A 110 12.57 12.27 17.72
C CYS A 110 13.51 13.23 18.47
N LYS A 111 14.28 12.73 19.44
CA LYS A 111 15.23 13.54 20.24
C LYS A 111 16.61 13.70 19.60
N THR A 112 17.03 12.83 18.69
CA THR A 112 18.43 12.78 18.19
C THR A 112 18.64 13.27 16.76
N GLY A 113 17.59 13.69 16.04
CA GLY A 113 17.71 14.31 14.72
C GLY A 113 16.97 13.51 13.65
N CYS A 114 15.88 14.09 13.17
CA CYS A 114 14.80 13.50 12.38
C CYS A 114 15.20 12.91 11.00
N LEU A 115 16.47 12.95 10.58
CA LEU A 115 16.87 12.72 9.18
C LEU A 115 18.11 11.82 8.98
N VAL A 116 18.81 11.40 10.03
CA VAL A 116 20.19 10.89 9.88
C VAL A 116 20.30 9.35 9.70
N HIS A 117 19.26 8.55 9.95
CA HIS A 117 19.41 7.08 9.98
C HIS A 117 18.63 6.25 8.94
N GLY A 118 17.90 6.86 8.00
CA GLY A 118 17.20 6.12 6.92
C GLY A 118 16.07 5.18 7.37
N THR A 119 15.81 5.06 8.68
CA THR A 119 14.78 4.21 9.28
C THR A 119 13.36 4.67 8.94
N ILE A 120 13.12 5.98 8.87
CA ILE A 120 11.85 6.55 8.40
C ILE A 120 11.56 6.17 6.95
N LEU A 121 12.59 6.27 6.10
CA LEU A 121 12.47 5.94 4.68
C LEU A 121 12.22 4.43 4.51
N LYS A 122 12.97 3.59 5.24
CA LYS A 122 12.76 2.13 5.29
C LYS A 122 11.34 1.78 5.74
N PHE A 123 10.85 2.40 6.82
CA PHE A 123 9.50 2.19 7.33
C PHE A 123 8.45 2.54 6.28
N SER A 124 8.55 3.75 5.71
CA SER A 124 7.62 4.21 4.68
C SER A 124 7.63 3.28 3.47
N LEU A 125 8.80 2.83 3.01
CA LEU A 125 8.94 1.84 1.94
C LEU A 125 8.23 0.52 2.28
N ILE A 126 8.45 -0.02 3.48
CA ILE A 126 7.82 -1.27 3.92
C ILE A 126 6.29 -1.16 3.87
N ILE A 127 5.72 -0.04 4.35
CA ILE A 127 4.28 0.19 4.35
C ILE A 127 3.69 0.32 2.93
N ILE A 128 4.34 1.04 2.02
CA ILE A 128 3.77 1.32 0.69
C ILE A 128 3.95 0.21 -0.34
N ILE A 129 4.93 -0.68 -0.16
CA ILE A 129 5.26 -1.73 -1.15
C ILE A 129 4.05 -2.63 -1.47
N PRO A 130 3.31 -3.18 -0.48
CA PRO A 130 2.14 -3.99 -0.76
C PRO A 130 1.09 -3.21 -1.56
N LEU A 131 0.75 -2.00 -1.13
CA LEU A 131 -0.22 -1.14 -1.82
C LEU A 131 0.14 -0.92 -3.30
N LEU A 132 1.41 -0.61 -3.58
CA LEU A 132 1.94 -0.44 -4.93
C LEU A 132 1.84 -1.71 -5.76
N LEU A 133 2.21 -2.85 -5.18
CA LEU A 133 2.17 -4.13 -5.85
C LEU A 133 0.74 -4.53 -6.19
N HIS A 134 -0.21 -4.35 -5.25
CA HIS A 134 -1.63 -4.59 -5.50
C HIS A 134 -2.15 -3.69 -6.62
N TYR A 135 -1.86 -2.39 -6.55
CA TYR A 135 -2.28 -1.44 -7.57
C TYR A 135 -1.73 -1.84 -8.95
N ALA A 136 -0.44 -2.19 -9.05
CA ALA A 136 0.16 -2.65 -10.29
C ALA A 136 -0.52 -3.92 -10.84
N VAL A 137 -0.84 -4.89 -9.99
CA VAL A 137 -1.56 -6.12 -10.38
C VAL A 137 -2.95 -5.80 -10.89
N VAL A 138 -3.70 -4.94 -10.20
CA VAL A 138 -5.05 -4.53 -10.62
C VAL A 138 -5.00 -3.84 -11.97
N VAL A 139 -4.12 -2.84 -12.12
CA VAL A 139 -4.03 -2.07 -13.36
C VAL A 139 -3.54 -2.95 -14.52
N ALA A 140 -2.52 -3.80 -14.33
CA ALA A 140 -2.05 -4.69 -15.40
C ALA A 140 -3.11 -5.74 -15.79
N GLY A 141 -3.83 -6.28 -14.79
CA GLY A 141 -4.90 -7.26 -15.00
C GLY A 141 -6.08 -6.68 -15.80
N THR A 142 -6.51 -5.46 -15.50
CA THR A 142 -7.61 -4.79 -16.21
C THR A 142 -7.27 -4.56 -17.68
N TYR A 143 -6.07 -4.04 -17.97
CA TYR A 143 -5.63 -3.83 -19.36
C TYR A 143 -5.46 -5.12 -20.16
N ARG A 144 -4.95 -6.19 -19.54
CA ARG A 144 -4.84 -7.50 -20.20
C ARG A 144 -6.21 -8.05 -20.59
N THR A 145 -7.19 -7.92 -19.70
CA THR A 145 -8.56 -8.40 -19.92
C THR A 145 -9.24 -7.60 -21.02
N ALA A 146 -9.10 -6.27 -21.01
CA ALA A 146 -9.65 -5.40 -22.05
C ALA A 146 -9.11 -5.74 -23.45
N LYS A 147 -7.79 -6.01 -23.59
CA LYS A 147 -7.18 -6.41 -24.87
C LYS A 147 -7.73 -7.73 -25.42
N GLN A 148 -8.15 -8.66 -24.56
CA GLN A 148 -8.68 -9.95 -24.99
C GLN A 148 -10.15 -9.88 -25.41
N GLY A 149 -10.92 -8.91 -24.90
CA GLY A 149 -12.32 -8.69 -25.31
C GLY A 149 -12.49 -7.94 -26.62
N ASP A 150 -11.42 -7.33 -27.15
CA ASP A 150 -11.39 -6.56 -28.41
C ASP A 150 -10.88 -7.41 -29.60
N ARG A 151 -10.79 -8.75 -29.42
CA ARG A 151 -10.47 -9.75 -30.44
C ARG A 151 -11.62 -10.71 -30.61
#